data_AF-A0AAW6WDU4-F1
#
_entry.id   AF-A0AAW6WDU4-F1
#
_cell.length_a   1.000
_cell.length_b   1.000
_cell.length_c   1.000
_cell.angle_alpha   90.00
_cell.angle_beta   90.00
_cell.angle_gamma   90.00
#
_symmetry.space_group_name_H-M   'P 1'
#
loop_
_entity.id
_entity.type
_entity.pdbx_description
1 polymer ?
#
loop_
_entity_poly.entity_id
_entity_poly.type
_entity_poly.pdbx_seq_one_letter_code
_entity_poly.pdbx_strand_id
1 'polypeptide(L)'
;MKKIKSKFSLKQKNFIKELLKLHKTIIMDLLVDNFSQTDLSILFKLDKDYNENILKVFTEILDFSEKGAFYFNKLQKINNSRTEKYMSYSIEELKKEFEKDYFIPERGDGIAPEMILLYYNSNNVPKDSVYAFCESFYLKTLENYDTKQDEKLQEIYNDCTQMTSYMIELEHYLNGKYIGNISDEELYKKFLAEKIEGGYKVRRGLLDFAYKYLEQIFETHYKAEKSYILLQTYLQKIAAMYEEWQNKTPEISSVTKENQSLKNKVELLQRELELSLEKKIIVTNDEDLIARNKELEKENYYLKYQNEKLQLKLQELENELNINKTIVEELEISQEIPPKDPKMNPKNIVVLGGKWTYEKIKSSNLPITFIRSEDILKSMSGIKKYDLIIFDTSRNSHIFFNKLKSVTHNFYLISHSSIEEIQKIIQG
;
A
#
# COMPACT_ATOMS: atom_id res chain seq x y z
N MET A 1 -29.38 7.36 42.39
CA MET A 1 -28.45 6.82 41.36
C MET A 1 -27.02 7.09 41.80
N LYS A 2 -26.20 6.05 42.02
CA LYS A 2 -24.76 6.23 42.31
C LYS A 2 -24.06 6.82 41.08
N LYS A 3 -23.59 8.06 41.16
CA LYS A 3 -22.68 8.63 40.16
C LYS A 3 -21.41 7.78 40.17
N ILE A 4 -21.24 6.93 39.16
CA ILE A 4 -19.96 6.24 38.94
C ILE A 4 -18.97 7.34 38.56
N LYS A 5 -18.06 7.66 39.47
CA LYS A 5 -16.94 8.58 39.19
C LYS A 5 -15.98 7.87 38.24
N SER A 6 -16.09 8.19 36.96
CA SER A 6 -15.10 7.78 35.97
C SER A 6 -13.79 8.52 36.26
N LYS A 7 -12.67 7.81 36.35
CA LYS A 7 -11.33 8.41 36.52
C LYS A 7 -10.38 7.77 35.53
N PHE A 8 -9.48 8.58 34.97
CA PHE A 8 -8.40 8.07 34.15
C PHE A 8 -7.48 7.18 34.98
N SER A 9 -7.22 5.97 34.47
CA SER A 9 -6.13 5.14 34.98
C SER A 9 -4.77 5.73 34.60
N LEU A 10 -3.72 5.41 35.37
CA LEU A 10 -2.35 5.85 35.06
C LEU A 10 -1.93 5.42 33.64
N LYS A 11 -2.34 4.21 33.24
CA LYS A 11 -2.10 3.68 31.89
C LYS A 11 -2.74 4.55 30.80
N GLN A 12 -4.01 4.94 30.97
CA GLN A 12 -4.67 5.83 30.01
C GLN A 12 -4.01 7.21 29.94
N LYS A 13 -3.57 7.77 31.08
CA LYS A 13 -2.85 9.05 31.09
C LYS A 13 -1.53 8.97 30.33
N ASN A 14 -0.76 7.91 30.55
CA ASN A 14 0.51 7.71 29.85
C ASN A 14 0.29 7.53 28.36
N PHE A 15 -0.73 6.74 27.99
CA PHE A 15 -1.10 6.53 26.60
C PHE A 15 -1.51 7.83 25.88
N ILE A 16 -2.38 8.63 26.47
CA ILE A 16 -2.76 9.94 25.90
C ILE A 16 -1.53 10.82 25.71
N LYS A 17 -0.60 10.83 26.67
CA LYS A 17 0.66 11.56 26.55
C LYS A 17 1.56 11.02 25.43
N GLU A 18 1.59 9.71 25.20
CA GLU A 18 2.34 9.12 24.09
C GLU A 18 1.75 9.52 22.73
N LEU A 19 0.42 9.48 22.58
CA LEU A 19 -0.24 9.98 21.38
C LEU A 19 0.07 11.46 21.14
N LEU A 20 -0.04 12.29 22.17
CA LEU A 20 0.25 13.73 22.05
C LEU A 20 1.71 14.04 21.73
N LYS A 21 2.65 13.13 22.05
CA LYS A 21 4.06 13.24 21.61
C LYS A 21 4.23 12.95 20.13
N LEU A 22 3.40 12.08 19.55
CA LEU A 22 3.39 11.83 18.11
C LEU A 22 2.91 13.08 17.37
N HIS A 23 1.75 13.59 17.75
CA HIS A 23 1.27 14.89 17.26
C HIS A 23 0.23 15.50 18.20
N LYS A 24 0.22 16.84 18.29
CA LYS A 24 -0.68 17.57 19.20
C LYS A 24 -2.16 17.45 18.84
N THR A 25 -2.50 17.20 17.57
CA THR A 25 -3.90 17.13 17.10
C THR A 25 -4.50 15.74 17.14
N ILE A 26 -3.73 14.67 17.35
CA ILE A 26 -4.21 13.30 17.18
C ILE A 26 -5.44 12.94 18.02
N ILE A 27 -5.58 13.54 19.21
CA ILE A 27 -6.78 13.34 20.04
C ILE A 27 -8.00 14.01 19.40
N MET A 28 -7.82 15.17 18.77
CA MET A 28 -8.88 15.83 18.01
C MET A 28 -9.28 14.97 16.81
N ASP A 29 -8.31 14.52 16.03
CA ASP A 29 -8.55 13.72 14.82
C ASP A 29 -9.28 12.42 15.18
N LEU A 30 -8.87 11.75 16.26
CA LEU A 30 -9.57 10.60 16.83
C LEU A 30 -11.03 10.87 17.21
N LEU A 31 -11.34 12.04 17.78
CA LEU A 31 -12.72 12.40 18.13
C LEU A 31 -13.55 12.61 16.86
N VAL A 32 -12.97 13.26 15.87
CA VAL A 32 -13.60 13.58 14.59
C VAL A 32 -13.89 12.30 13.80
N ASP A 33 -12.97 11.34 13.77
CA ASP A 33 -13.17 10.06 13.06
C ASP A 33 -14.06 9.06 13.79
N ASN A 34 -14.33 9.29 15.08
CA ASN A 34 -15.17 8.40 15.87
C ASN A 34 -16.58 8.92 16.14
N PHE A 35 -16.83 10.24 16.11
CA PHE A 35 -18.11 10.79 16.55
C PHE A 35 -18.76 11.69 15.50
N SER A 36 -20.00 11.37 15.18
CA SER A 36 -20.94 12.27 14.49
C SER A 36 -21.57 13.25 15.48
N GLN A 37 -22.26 14.28 14.97
CA GLN A 37 -23.08 15.16 15.82
C GLN A 37 -24.14 14.38 16.60
N THR A 38 -24.75 13.38 15.95
CA THR A 38 -25.75 12.50 16.57
C THR A 38 -25.14 11.72 17.74
N ASP A 39 -23.92 11.22 17.58
CA ASP A 39 -23.20 10.52 18.65
C ASP A 39 -22.93 11.45 19.84
N LEU A 40 -22.50 12.69 19.60
CA LEU A 40 -22.23 13.66 20.66
C LEU A 40 -23.51 14.01 21.45
N SER A 41 -24.63 14.23 20.77
CA SER A 41 -25.91 14.52 21.43
C SER A 41 -26.45 13.31 22.20
N ILE A 42 -26.44 12.11 21.62
CA ILE A 42 -27.03 10.93 22.26
C ILE A 42 -26.13 10.37 23.36
N LEU A 43 -24.84 10.16 23.08
CA LEU A 43 -23.92 9.48 23.98
C LEU A 43 -23.42 10.38 25.09
N PHE A 44 -23.23 11.68 24.80
CA PHE A 44 -22.65 12.64 25.73
C PHE A 44 -23.66 13.67 26.26
N LYS A 45 -24.89 13.69 25.74
CA LYS A 45 -25.95 14.64 26.14
C LYS A 45 -25.48 16.08 25.98
N LEU A 46 -24.90 16.36 24.82
CA LEU A 46 -24.39 17.67 24.47
C LEU A 46 -25.28 18.30 23.38
N ASP A 47 -25.80 19.49 23.68
CA ASP A 47 -26.82 20.17 22.86
C ASP A 47 -26.28 21.45 22.20
N LYS A 48 -24.96 21.51 21.94
CA LYS A 48 -24.33 22.59 21.15
C LYS A 48 -24.03 22.09 19.73
N ASP A 49 -23.51 22.97 18.88
CA ASP A 49 -22.98 22.57 17.57
C ASP A 49 -21.82 21.57 17.68
N TYR A 50 -21.53 20.90 16.57
CA TYR A 50 -20.53 19.85 16.49
C TYR A 50 -19.15 20.28 16.97
N ASN A 51 -18.69 21.46 16.55
CA ASN A 51 -17.36 21.96 16.89
C ASN A 51 -17.24 22.27 18.36
N GLU A 52 -18.23 22.95 18.93
CA GLU A 52 -18.26 23.23 20.36
C GLU A 52 -18.28 21.96 21.21
N ASN A 53 -19.03 20.94 20.76
CA ASN A 53 -19.10 19.65 21.44
C ASN A 53 -17.77 18.90 21.37
N ILE A 54 -17.17 18.81 20.19
CA ILE A 54 -15.86 18.18 19.99
C ILE A 54 -14.79 18.88 20.83
N LEU A 55 -14.73 20.21 20.78
CA LEU A 55 -13.80 21.02 21.57
C LEU A 55 -13.96 20.76 23.07
N LYS A 56 -15.20 20.76 23.55
CA LYS A 56 -15.49 20.48 24.96
C LYS A 56 -15.01 19.09 25.37
N VAL A 57 -15.27 18.07 24.55
CA VAL A 57 -14.82 16.70 24.81
C VAL A 57 -13.29 16.63 24.83
N PHE A 58 -12.63 17.24 23.83
CA PHE A 58 -11.19 17.32 23.72
C PHE A 58 -10.55 17.93 24.97
N THR A 59 -11.00 19.12 25.39
CA THR A 59 -10.47 19.83 26.56
C THR A 59 -10.64 19.02 27.84
N GLU A 60 -11.81 18.42 28.06
CA GLU A 60 -12.08 17.59 29.24
C GLU A 60 -11.16 16.36 29.30
N ILE A 61 -10.82 15.76 28.15
CA ILE A 61 -9.84 14.66 28.04
C ILE A 61 -8.44 15.14 28.40
N LEU A 62 -8.00 16.28 27.86
CA LEU A 62 -6.67 16.85 28.11
C LEU A 62 -6.47 17.28 29.57
N ASP A 63 -7.53 17.81 30.20
CA ASP A 63 -7.53 18.18 31.62
C ASP A 63 -7.53 16.96 32.55
N PHE A 64 -7.61 15.75 32.00
CA PHE A 64 -7.75 14.49 32.73
C PHE A 64 -8.90 14.52 33.76
N SER A 65 -10.00 15.21 33.42
CA SER A 65 -11.15 15.40 34.31
C SER A 65 -11.96 14.11 34.50
N GLU A 66 -12.89 14.09 35.47
CA GLU A 66 -13.82 12.95 35.62
C GLU A 66 -14.73 12.79 34.39
N LYS A 67 -15.12 13.89 33.73
CA LYS A 67 -15.89 13.85 32.48
C LYS A 67 -15.03 13.41 31.30
N GLY A 68 -13.80 13.91 31.21
CA GLY A 68 -12.82 13.47 30.23
C GLY A 68 -12.60 11.97 30.27
N ALA A 69 -12.50 11.39 31.46
CA ALA A 69 -12.35 9.95 31.63
C ALA A 69 -13.55 9.20 31.06
N PHE A 70 -14.77 9.71 31.29
CA PHE A 70 -15.99 9.14 30.72
C PHE A 70 -15.99 9.22 29.18
N TYR A 71 -15.64 10.37 28.60
CA TYR A 71 -15.59 10.55 27.15
C TYR A 71 -14.53 9.65 26.51
N PHE A 72 -13.33 9.60 27.08
CA PHE A 72 -12.24 8.78 26.58
C PHE A 72 -12.56 7.29 26.63
N ASN A 73 -13.19 6.81 27.70
CA ASN A 73 -13.63 5.41 27.78
C ASN A 73 -14.64 5.07 26.67
N LYS A 74 -15.51 6.02 26.30
CA LYS A 74 -16.45 5.86 25.18
C LYS A 74 -15.74 5.86 23.83
N LEU A 75 -14.79 6.77 23.63
CA LEU A 75 -13.91 6.82 22.46
C LEU A 75 -13.19 5.49 22.26
N GLN A 76 -12.50 4.99 23.29
CA GLN A 76 -11.79 3.70 23.22
C GLN A 76 -12.73 2.56 22.83
N LYS A 77 -13.91 2.47 23.46
CA LYS A 77 -14.85 1.39 23.18
C LYS A 77 -15.35 1.42 21.73
N ILE A 78 -15.75 2.59 21.24
CA ILE A 78 -16.29 2.75 19.88
C ILE A 78 -15.20 2.56 18.85
N ASN A 79 -14.05 3.20 19.03
CA ASN A 79 -12.89 3.04 18.17
C ASN A 79 -12.50 1.57 18.05
N ASN A 80 -12.43 0.86 19.18
CA ASN A 80 -12.04 -0.54 19.16
C ASN A 80 -13.00 -1.41 18.35
N SER A 81 -14.31 -1.21 18.56
CA SER A 81 -15.34 -1.93 17.83
C SER A 81 -15.31 -1.65 16.32
N ARG A 82 -14.99 -0.41 15.91
CA ARG A 82 -14.91 -0.05 14.48
C ARG A 82 -13.64 -0.57 13.82
N THR A 83 -12.54 -0.57 14.57
CA THR A 83 -11.21 -0.92 14.05
C THR A 83 -10.99 -2.43 13.93
N GLU A 84 -11.66 -3.23 14.77
CA GLU A 84 -11.41 -4.68 14.89
C GLU A 84 -11.42 -5.44 13.55
N LYS A 85 -12.35 -5.12 12.64
CA LYS A 85 -12.43 -5.77 11.33
C LYS A 85 -11.29 -5.42 10.35
N TYR A 86 -10.57 -4.33 10.60
CA TYR A 86 -9.43 -3.89 9.78
C TYR A 86 -8.10 -4.45 10.27
N MET A 87 -8.07 -5.08 11.45
CA MET A 87 -6.83 -5.61 12.02
C MET A 87 -6.26 -6.81 11.25
N SER A 88 -7.06 -7.43 10.37
CA SER A 88 -6.61 -8.48 9.46
C SER A 88 -6.11 -7.95 8.10
N TYR A 89 -6.16 -6.64 7.86
CA TYR A 89 -5.79 -6.04 6.58
C TYR A 89 -4.26 -5.97 6.45
N SER A 90 -3.78 -6.18 5.23
CA SER A 90 -2.40 -5.87 4.83
C SER A 90 -2.14 -4.36 4.81
N ILE A 91 -0.87 -3.96 4.80
CA ILE A 91 -0.47 -2.54 4.70
C ILE A 91 -1.04 -1.90 3.43
N GLU A 92 -1.01 -2.62 2.30
CA GLU A 92 -1.57 -2.14 1.03
C GLU A 92 -3.08 -1.93 1.08
N GLU A 93 -3.82 -2.81 1.77
CA GLU A 93 -5.25 -2.67 1.98
C GLU A 93 -5.57 -1.48 2.91
N LEU A 94 -4.83 -1.34 4.01
CA LEU A 94 -4.97 -0.20 4.92
C LEU A 94 -4.68 1.12 4.21
N LYS A 95 -3.62 1.18 3.40
CA LYS A 95 -3.29 2.36 2.59
C LYS A 95 -4.46 2.76 1.69
N LYS A 96 -5.08 1.80 1.00
CA LYS A 96 -6.25 2.06 0.15
C LYS A 96 -7.45 2.56 0.94
N GLU A 97 -7.64 2.11 2.19
CA GLU A 97 -8.68 2.66 3.06
C GLU A 97 -8.35 4.08 3.50
N PHE A 98 -7.11 4.37 3.91
CA PHE A 98 -6.70 5.69 4.38
C PHE A 98 -6.75 6.77 3.29
N GLU A 99 -6.56 6.38 2.03
CA GLU A 99 -6.65 7.28 0.88
C GLU A 99 -8.10 7.58 0.45
N LYS A 100 -9.09 6.96 1.09
CA LYS A 100 -10.51 7.26 0.83
C LYS A 100 -10.91 8.54 1.55
N ASP A 101 -11.22 9.57 0.77
CA ASP A 101 -11.58 10.90 1.25
C ASP A 101 -13.04 11.00 1.75
N TYR A 102 -13.38 10.26 2.82
CA TYR A 102 -14.72 10.25 3.40
C TYR A 102 -14.71 10.43 4.92
N PHE A 103 -15.69 11.15 5.45
CA PHE A 103 -15.94 11.29 6.87
C PHE A 103 -16.51 9.99 7.47
N ILE A 104 -15.71 9.34 8.33
CA ILE A 104 -15.97 7.98 8.82
C ILE A 104 -17.23 7.86 9.70
N PRO A 105 -17.49 8.75 10.68
CA PRO A 105 -18.57 8.53 11.64
C PRO A 105 -19.97 8.40 11.04
N GLU A 106 -20.28 9.21 10.04
CA GLU A 106 -21.62 9.24 9.44
C GLU A 106 -21.80 8.15 8.37
N ARG A 107 -20.71 7.68 7.74
CA ARG A 107 -20.75 6.49 6.88
C ARG A 107 -20.91 5.22 7.69
N GLY A 108 -20.37 5.20 8.92
CA GLY A 108 -20.32 4.01 9.78
C GLY A 108 -19.34 2.93 9.29
N ASP A 109 -18.55 3.22 8.26
CA ASP A 109 -17.59 2.34 7.62
C ASP A 109 -16.39 3.15 7.11
N GLY A 110 -15.19 2.69 7.39
CA GLY A 110 -13.94 3.40 7.16
C GLY A 110 -12.96 3.24 8.32
N ILE A 111 -11.69 3.52 8.06
CA ILE A 111 -10.63 3.48 9.06
C ILE A 111 -9.60 4.58 8.76
N ALA A 112 -9.09 5.22 9.82
CA ALA A 112 -8.00 6.18 9.75
C ALA A 112 -6.76 5.67 10.51
N PRO A 113 -5.55 6.15 10.18
CA PRO A 113 -4.32 5.72 10.84
C PRO A 113 -4.37 5.83 12.37
N GLU A 114 -4.83 6.96 12.89
CA GLU A 114 -4.96 7.28 14.31
C GLU A 114 -5.91 6.31 15.04
N MET A 115 -6.96 5.83 14.38
CA MET A 115 -7.87 4.83 14.94
C MET A 115 -7.17 3.51 15.20
N ILE A 116 -6.28 3.08 14.28
CA ILE A 116 -5.44 1.88 14.46
C ILE A 116 -4.42 2.11 15.59
N LEU A 117 -3.77 3.27 15.62
CA LEU A 117 -2.85 3.62 16.71
C LEU A 117 -3.55 3.56 18.08
N LEU A 118 -4.78 4.07 18.17
CA LEU A 118 -5.61 3.98 19.38
C LEU A 118 -5.95 2.53 19.73
N TYR A 119 -6.28 1.69 18.75
CA TYR A 119 -6.58 0.27 18.95
C TYR A 119 -5.38 -0.49 19.53
N TYR A 120 -4.21 -0.35 18.90
CA TYR A 120 -2.98 -1.04 19.33
C TYR A 120 -2.69 -0.75 20.80
N ASN A 121 -2.69 0.53 21.16
CA ASN A 121 -2.38 0.94 22.51
C ASN A 121 -3.48 0.59 23.52
N SER A 122 -4.76 0.68 23.13
CA SER A 122 -5.88 0.33 24.03
C SER A 122 -5.93 -1.16 24.35
N ASN A 123 -5.52 -2.02 23.40
CA ASN A 123 -5.54 -3.48 23.55
C ASN A 123 -4.17 -4.09 23.92
N ASN A 124 -3.12 -3.28 24.07
CA ASN A 124 -1.72 -3.74 24.27
C ASN A 124 -1.22 -4.67 23.16
N VAL A 125 -1.59 -4.39 21.91
CA VAL A 125 -1.03 -5.10 20.76
C VAL A 125 0.45 -4.68 20.64
N PRO A 126 1.39 -5.63 20.48
CA PRO A 126 2.79 -5.31 20.23
C PRO A 126 2.94 -4.43 18.99
N LYS A 127 3.75 -3.36 19.08
CA LYS A 127 4.00 -2.46 17.95
C LYS A 127 4.82 -3.19 16.89
N ASP A 128 4.23 -3.35 15.72
CA ASP A 128 4.78 -4.09 14.58
C ASP A 128 4.92 -3.17 13.35
N SER A 129 5.10 -3.76 12.16
CA SER A 129 5.20 -3.02 10.90
C SER A 129 3.92 -2.26 10.53
N VAL A 130 2.74 -2.75 10.94
CA VAL A 130 1.47 -2.06 10.70
C VAL A 130 1.36 -0.82 11.58
N TYR A 131 1.76 -0.92 12.85
CA TYR A 131 1.84 0.24 13.74
C TYR A 131 2.77 1.33 13.17
N ALA A 132 3.98 0.95 12.77
CA ALA A 132 4.96 1.89 12.21
C ALA A 132 4.47 2.52 10.89
N PHE A 133 3.78 1.74 10.07
CA PHE A 133 3.14 2.25 8.85
C PHE A 133 2.07 3.31 9.17
N CYS A 134 1.17 3.05 10.12
CA CYS A 134 0.11 4.00 10.48
C CYS A 134 0.69 5.30 11.05
N GLU A 135 1.72 5.20 11.91
CA GLU A 135 2.42 6.34 12.49
C GLU A 135 3.05 7.23 11.41
N SER A 136 3.80 6.62 10.48
CA SER A 136 4.44 7.34 9.38
C SER A 136 3.45 7.91 8.36
N PHE A 137 2.38 7.19 8.06
CA PHE A 137 1.32 7.67 7.16
C PHE A 137 0.63 8.90 7.75
N TYR A 138 0.22 8.83 9.02
CA TYR A 138 -0.42 9.94 9.74
C TYR A 138 0.42 11.22 9.71
N LEU A 139 1.71 11.13 10.07
CA LEU A 139 2.62 12.28 10.05
C LEU A 139 2.78 12.89 8.65
N LYS A 140 2.91 12.06 7.62
CA LYS A 140 3.03 12.52 6.23
C LYS A 140 1.78 13.26 5.76
N THR A 141 0.59 12.81 6.17
CA THR A 141 -0.66 13.49 5.82
C THR A 141 -0.67 14.90 6.41
N LEU A 142 -0.18 15.08 7.63
CA LEU A 142 -0.11 16.39 8.29
C LEU A 142 0.87 17.36 7.60
N GLU A 143 2.02 16.89 7.13
CA GLU A 143 2.99 17.73 6.38
C GLU A 143 2.38 18.34 5.10
N ASN A 144 1.50 17.59 4.43
CA ASN A 144 0.77 18.06 3.25
C ASN A 144 -0.30 19.12 3.58
N TYR A 145 -0.77 19.18 4.83
CA TYR A 145 -1.72 20.19 5.29
C TYR A 145 -1.04 21.50 5.72
N ASP A 146 0.16 21.41 6.31
CA ASP A 146 0.92 22.57 6.78
C ASP A 146 1.41 23.47 5.60
N THR A 147 1.55 22.89 4.40
CA THR A 147 1.97 23.59 3.18
C THR A 147 0.83 24.29 2.41
N LYS A 148 -0.44 24.12 2.83
CA LYS A 148 -1.63 24.73 2.20
C LYS A 148 -2.34 25.77 3.10
N GLN A 149 -1.60 26.49 3.94
CA GLN A 149 -2.22 27.55 4.77
C GLN A 149 -2.58 28.79 3.94
N ASP A 150 -3.84 29.18 4.12
CA ASP A 150 -4.72 30.00 3.28
C ASP A 150 -4.76 31.46 3.77
N GLU A 151 -4.98 32.44 2.88
CA GLU A 151 -5.01 33.89 3.17
C GLU A 151 -6.03 34.26 4.28
N LYS A 152 -7.10 33.48 4.44
CA LYS A 152 -8.07 33.60 5.54
C LYS A 152 -7.48 33.43 6.95
N LEU A 153 -6.39 32.67 7.05
CA LEU A 153 -5.68 32.43 8.31
C LEU A 153 -4.89 33.68 8.75
N GLN A 154 -4.40 34.47 7.79
CA GLN A 154 -3.82 35.79 8.04
C GLN A 154 -4.89 36.81 8.44
N GLU A 155 -6.10 36.73 7.89
CA GLU A 155 -7.21 37.62 8.23
C GLU A 155 -7.70 37.40 9.68
N ILE A 156 -7.88 36.14 10.09
CA ILE A 156 -8.24 35.79 11.49
C ILE A 156 -7.12 36.15 12.47
N TYR A 157 -5.85 35.98 12.08
CA TYR A 157 -4.70 36.45 12.87
C TYR A 157 -4.77 37.97 13.12
N ASN A 158 -5.13 38.75 12.10
CA ASN A 158 -5.28 40.20 12.21
C ASN A 158 -6.47 40.60 13.08
N ASP A 159 -7.60 39.88 13.03
CA ASP A 159 -8.76 40.17 13.88
C ASP A 159 -8.51 39.81 15.36
N CYS A 160 -7.82 38.70 15.64
CA CYS A 160 -7.43 38.34 17.01
C CYS A 160 -6.39 39.30 17.60
N THR A 161 -5.61 40.01 16.79
CA THR A 161 -4.72 41.08 17.28
C THR A 161 -5.44 42.32 17.81
N GLN A 162 -6.78 42.44 17.69
CA GLN A 162 -7.55 43.49 18.39
C GLN A 162 -7.46 43.41 19.92
N MET A 163 -6.95 42.31 20.48
CA MET A 163 -6.52 42.17 21.89
C MET A 163 -5.41 43.17 22.30
N THR A 164 -4.94 43.99 21.35
CA THR A 164 -4.20 45.22 21.58
C THR A 164 -4.73 46.09 22.73
N SER A 165 -6.00 46.08 23.14
CA SER A 165 -6.46 46.99 24.21
C SER A 165 -5.69 46.84 25.54
N TYR A 166 -5.38 45.60 25.97
CA TYR A 166 -4.66 45.37 27.23
C TYR A 166 -3.15 45.62 27.12
N MET A 167 -2.56 45.29 25.97
CA MET A 167 -1.14 45.55 25.68
C MET A 167 -0.88 47.04 25.42
N ILE A 168 -1.82 47.75 24.78
CA ILE A 168 -1.84 49.21 24.63
C ILE A 168 -2.03 49.85 26.00
N GLU A 169 -2.92 49.34 26.87
CA GLU A 169 -3.05 49.86 28.24
C GLU A 169 -1.78 49.64 29.07
N LEU A 170 -1.10 48.50 28.92
CA LEU A 170 0.19 48.23 29.56
C LEU A 170 1.30 49.13 28.99
N GLU A 171 1.36 49.32 27.68
CA GLU A 171 2.29 50.25 27.03
C GLU A 171 1.99 51.70 27.44
N HIS A 172 0.73 52.08 27.54
CA HIS A 172 0.30 53.35 28.10
C HIS A 172 0.74 53.46 29.57
N TYR A 173 0.64 52.40 30.36
CA TYR A 173 1.09 52.39 31.76
C TYR A 173 2.61 52.58 31.83
N LEU A 174 3.38 51.81 31.07
CA LEU A 174 4.84 51.89 30.99
C LEU A 174 5.33 53.25 30.48
N ASN A 175 4.58 53.89 29.58
CA ASN A 175 4.86 55.22 29.03
C ASN A 175 4.19 56.36 29.81
N GLY A 176 3.58 56.09 30.97
CA GLY A 176 2.97 57.11 31.85
C GLY A 176 1.68 57.77 31.31
N LYS A 177 1.05 57.17 30.29
CA LYS A 177 -0.19 57.62 29.64
C LYS A 177 -1.46 56.90 30.15
N TYR A 178 -1.33 55.92 31.03
CA TYR A 178 -2.48 55.20 31.58
C TYR A 178 -3.19 56.01 32.67
N ILE A 179 -4.47 56.29 32.47
CA ILE A 179 -5.34 56.91 33.46
C ILE A 179 -6.27 55.80 33.98
N GLY A 180 -5.92 55.23 35.13
CA GLY A 180 -6.74 54.22 35.77
C GLY A 180 -8.09 54.80 36.20
N ASN A 181 -9.18 54.06 35.97
CA ASN A 181 -10.54 54.47 36.35
C ASN A 181 -11.00 53.91 37.71
N ILE A 182 -10.09 53.31 38.47
CA ILE A 182 -10.37 52.73 39.79
C ILE A 182 -10.31 53.85 40.84
N SER A 183 -11.32 53.91 41.70
CA SER A 183 -11.34 54.91 42.77
C SER A 183 -10.25 54.64 43.82
N ASP A 184 -9.77 55.70 44.48
CA ASP A 184 -8.81 55.60 45.59
C ASP A 184 -9.29 54.59 46.66
N GLU A 185 -10.58 54.60 47.02
CA GLU A 185 -11.18 53.68 48.00
C GLU A 185 -11.05 52.21 47.61
N GLU A 186 -11.29 51.89 46.33
CA GLU A 186 -11.12 50.54 45.82
C GLU A 186 -9.65 50.11 45.82
N LEU A 187 -8.72 51.01 45.49
CA LEU A 187 -7.28 50.73 45.55
C LEU A 187 -6.82 50.42 46.98
N TYR A 188 -7.27 51.20 47.97
CA TYR A 188 -6.94 50.96 49.38
C TYR A 188 -7.45 49.61 49.86
N LYS A 189 -8.72 49.30 49.56
CA LYS A 189 -9.36 48.06 50.00
C LYS A 189 -8.74 46.83 49.35
N LYS A 190 -8.44 46.90 48.06
CA LYS A 190 -8.00 45.75 47.26
C LYS A 190 -6.50 45.46 47.41
N PHE A 191 -5.67 46.49 47.47
CA PHE A 191 -4.21 46.33 47.54
C PHE A 191 -3.62 46.60 48.93
N LEU A 192 -4.47 46.88 49.93
CA LEU A 192 -4.04 47.30 51.27
C LEU A 192 -3.05 48.48 51.17
N ALA A 193 -3.35 49.40 50.27
CA ALA A 193 -2.51 50.56 50.00
C ALA A 193 -2.74 51.67 51.03
N GLU A 194 -1.72 52.48 51.27
CA GLU A 194 -1.79 53.72 52.05
C GLU A 194 -1.54 54.90 51.11
N LYS A 195 -2.31 55.99 51.23
CA LYS A 195 -2.02 57.23 50.50
C LYS A 195 -0.78 57.90 51.08
N ILE A 196 0.12 58.33 50.21
CA ILE A 196 1.28 59.16 50.58
C ILE A 196 1.32 60.39 49.69
N GLU A 197 2.14 61.37 50.07
CA GLU A 197 2.35 62.56 49.26
C GLU A 197 2.94 62.14 47.90
N GLY A 198 2.22 62.45 46.82
CA GLY A 198 2.61 62.07 45.46
C GLY A 198 2.35 60.62 45.05
N GLY A 199 1.65 59.80 45.84
CA GLY A 199 1.30 58.44 45.39
C GLY A 199 0.69 57.49 46.44
N TYR A 200 0.99 56.20 46.26
CA TYR A 200 0.49 55.10 47.08
C TYR A 200 1.63 54.25 47.61
N LYS A 201 1.51 53.78 48.84
CA LYS A 201 2.41 52.83 49.47
C LYS A 201 1.72 51.48 49.58
N VAL A 202 2.34 50.45 49.02
CA VAL A 202 1.85 49.06 49.05
C VAL A 202 2.85 48.14 49.75
N ARG A 203 2.40 46.95 50.16
CA ARG A 203 3.30 45.94 50.74
C ARG A 203 4.32 45.46 49.70
N ARG A 204 5.60 45.41 50.07
CA ARG A 204 6.69 44.92 49.20
C ARG A 204 6.41 43.54 48.58
N GLY A 205 5.81 42.62 49.34
CA GLY A 205 5.48 41.27 48.85
C GLY A 205 4.50 41.26 47.67
N LEU A 206 3.63 42.28 47.56
CA LEU A 206 2.73 42.43 46.41
C LEU A 206 3.51 42.78 45.14
N LEU A 207 4.49 43.69 45.26
CA LEU A 207 5.35 44.10 44.15
C LEU A 207 6.25 42.94 43.69
N ASP A 208 6.79 42.17 44.64
CA ASP A 208 7.65 41.00 44.35
C ASP A 208 6.85 39.87 43.68
N PHE A 209 5.63 39.60 44.16
CA PHE A 209 4.71 38.65 43.52
C PHE A 209 4.33 39.10 42.11
N ALA A 210 3.96 40.37 41.94
CA ALA A 210 3.62 40.93 40.64
C ALA A 210 4.81 40.80 39.68
N TYR A 211 6.01 41.22 40.08
CA TYR A 211 7.22 41.13 39.25
C TYR A 211 7.52 39.69 38.81
N LYS A 212 7.43 38.72 39.73
CA LYS A 212 7.77 37.32 39.47
C LYS A 212 6.77 36.59 38.58
N TYR A 213 5.48 36.92 38.69
CA TYR A 213 4.42 36.16 38.05
C TYR A 213 3.73 36.89 36.90
N LEU A 214 3.84 38.22 36.76
CA LEU A 214 3.25 38.95 35.63
C LEU A 214 3.75 38.37 34.30
N GLU A 215 5.07 38.25 34.14
CA GLU A 215 5.69 37.79 32.90
C GLU A 215 5.23 36.36 32.54
N GLN A 216 5.19 35.46 33.53
CA GLN A 216 4.69 34.10 33.35
C GLN A 216 3.20 34.07 33.00
N ILE A 217 2.39 34.92 33.62
CA ILE A 217 0.96 35.04 33.33
C ILE A 217 0.77 35.52 31.89
N PHE A 218 1.52 36.53 31.45
CA PHE A 218 1.46 37.05 30.08
C PHE A 218 1.90 36.02 29.05
N GLU A 219 3.05 35.37 29.25
CA GLU A 219 3.52 34.34 28.34
C GLU A 219 2.54 33.17 28.24
N THR A 220 1.99 32.74 29.37
CA THR A 220 1.04 31.62 29.40
C THR A 220 -0.27 32.00 28.73
N HIS A 221 -0.75 33.22 28.95
CA HIS A 221 -1.96 33.72 28.31
C HIS A 221 -1.80 33.81 26.79
N TYR A 222 -0.69 34.39 26.32
CA TYR A 222 -0.36 34.49 24.90
C TYR A 222 -0.24 33.12 24.22
N LYS A 223 0.42 32.16 24.87
CA LYS A 223 0.55 30.77 24.37
C LYS A 223 -0.80 30.05 24.33
N ALA A 224 -1.65 30.25 25.35
CA ALA A 224 -2.98 29.66 25.43
C ALA A 224 -3.91 30.22 24.35
N GLU A 225 -3.86 31.53 24.11
CA GLU A 225 -4.67 32.20 23.10
C GLU A 225 -4.28 31.78 21.67
N LYS A 226 -2.97 31.75 21.36
CA LYS A 226 -2.49 31.22 20.07
C LYS A 226 -2.94 29.78 19.84
N SER A 227 -2.91 28.97 20.88
CA SER A 227 -3.33 27.57 20.83
C SER A 227 -4.84 27.46 20.62
N TYR A 228 -5.63 28.32 21.29
CA TYR A 228 -7.09 28.36 21.16
C TYR A 228 -7.53 28.80 19.75
N ILE A 229 -6.91 29.85 19.20
CA ILE A 229 -7.20 30.34 17.84
C ILE A 229 -6.89 29.25 16.81
N LEU A 230 -5.70 28.64 16.91
CA LEU A 230 -5.30 27.57 16.02
C LEU A 230 -6.32 26.41 16.06
N LEU A 231 -6.74 26.03 17.27
CA LEU A 231 -7.72 24.97 17.48
C LEU A 231 -9.10 25.33 16.90
N GLN A 232 -9.57 26.57 17.11
CA GLN A 232 -10.86 27.03 16.61
C GLN A 232 -10.89 27.08 15.07
N THR A 233 -9.80 27.53 14.44
CA THR A 233 -9.68 27.54 12.98
C THR A 233 -9.66 26.13 12.40
N TYR A 234 -8.94 25.20 13.03
CA TYR A 234 -8.98 23.80 12.62
C TYR A 234 -10.38 23.20 12.75
N LEU A 235 -11.09 23.50 13.85
CA LEU A 235 -12.46 23.04 14.06
C LEU A 235 -13.43 23.59 13.01
N GLN A 236 -13.31 24.87 12.65
CA GLN A 236 -14.13 25.46 11.58
C GLN A 236 -13.87 24.81 10.22
N LYS A 237 -12.60 24.50 9.91
CA LYS A 237 -12.24 23.78 8.69
C LYS A 237 -12.81 22.37 8.67
N ILE A 238 -12.74 21.66 9.80
CA ILE A 238 -13.35 20.34 9.96
C ILE A 238 -14.86 20.41 9.77
N ALA A 239 -15.55 21.43 10.31
CA ALA A 239 -16.97 21.62 10.08
C ALA A 239 -17.32 21.89 8.62
N ALA A 240 -16.54 22.71 7.91
CA ALA A 240 -16.78 22.95 6.49
C ALA A 240 -16.60 21.66 5.66
N MET A 241 -15.57 20.87 5.96
CA MET A 241 -15.38 19.55 5.35
C MET A 241 -16.52 18.59 5.68
N TYR A 242 -17.02 18.62 6.92
CA TYR A 242 -18.13 17.82 7.37
C TYR A 242 -19.44 18.20 6.68
N GLU A 243 -19.71 19.49 6.51
CA GLU A 243 -20.88 20.00 5.79
C GLU A 243 -20.83 19.62 4.30
N GLU A 244 -19.67 19.79 3.66
CA GLU A 244 -19.47 19.35 2.27
C GLU A 244 -19.66 17.83 2.13
N TRP A 245 -19.17 17.07 3.10
CA TRP A 245 -19.40 15.64 3.16
C TRP A 245 -20.89 15.29 3.34
N GLN A 246 -21.59 15.94 4.26
CA GLN A 246 -23.04 15.76 4.46
C GLN A 246 -23.83 16.03 3.18
N ASN A 247 -23.41 17.01 2.39
CA ASN A 247 -24.04 17.32 1.10
C ASN A 247 -23.77 16.24 0.02
N LYS A 248 -22.60 15.57 0.06
CA LYS A 248 -22.25 14.48 -0.86
C LYS A 248 -22.82 13.11 -0.45
N THR A 249 -23.16 12.93 0.82
CA THR A 249 -23.67 11.65 1.38
C THR A 249 -24.97 11.12 0.75
N PRO A 250 -25.99 11.95 0.45
CA PRO A 250 -27.18 11.50 -0.26
C PRO A 250 -26.86 10.95 -1.65
N GLU A 251 -25.90 11.58 -2.34
CA GLU A 251 -25.44 11.18 -3.68
C GLU A 251 -24.69 9.84 -3.61
N ILE A 252 -23.80 9.66 -2.64
CA ILE A 252 -23.11 8.38 -2.38
C ILE A 252 -24.12 7.27 -2.01
N SER A 253 -25.11 7.57 -1.16
CA SER A 253 -26.15 6.61 -0.77
C SER A 253 -27.01 6.17 -1.96
N SER A 254 -27.37 7.12 -2.83
CA SER A 254 -28.06 6.88 -4.10
C SER A 254 -27.27 5.93 -4.99
N VAL A 255 -26.00 6.27 -5.28
CA VAL A 255 -25.10 5.46 -6.12
C VAL A 255 -24.85 4.08 -5.52
N THR A 256 -24.76 3.96 -4.18
CA THR A 256 -24.57 2.68 -3.50
C THR A 256 -25.80 1.78 -3.65
N LYS A 257 -27.01 2.33 -3.48
CA LYS A 257 -28.27 1.60 -3.70
C LYS A 257 -28.41 1.17 -5.15
N GLU A 258 -28.07 2.04 -6.09
CA GLU A 258 -28.07 1.72 -7.52
C GLU A 258 -27.10 0.57 -7.84
N ASN A 259 -25.86 0.65 -7.33
CA ASN A 259 -24.88 -0.44 -7.48
C ASN A 259 -25.35 -1.76 -6.89
N GLN A 260 -26.00 -1.74 -5.73
CA GLN A 260 -26.53 -2.96 -5.11
C GLN A 260 -27.72 -3.53 -5.89
N SER A 261 -28.59 -2.68 -6.43
CA SER A 261 -29.66 -3.07 -7.35
C SER A 261 -29.10 -3.73 -8.61
N LEU A 262 -28.05 -3.13 -9.20
CA LEU A 262 -27.36 -3.67 -10.37
C LEU A 262 -26.71 -5.01 -10.07
N LYS A 263 -26.03 -5.17 -8.93
CA LYS A 263 -25.46 -6.47 -8.50
C LYS A 263 -26.52 -7.55 -8.38
N ASN A 264 -27.64 -7.26 -7.71
CA ASN A 264 -28.74 -8.22 -7.59
C ASN A 264 -29.32 -8.59 -8.96
N LYS A 265 -29.39 -7.63 -9.89
CA LYS A 265 -29.86 -7.87 -11.25
C LYS A 265 -28.87 -8.75 -12.03
N VAL A 266 -27.57 -8.56 -11.85
CA VAL A 266 -26.53 -9.42 -12.43
C VAL A 266 -26.64 -10.84 -11.89
N GLU A 267 -26.79 -11.04 -10.59
CA GLU A 267 -26.97 -12.38 -10.00
C GLU A 267 -28.26 -13.06 -10.50
N LEU A 268 -29.36 -12.31 -10.61
CA LEU A 268 -30.62 -12.84 -11.17
C LEU A 268 -30.44 -13.27 -12.62
N LEU A 269 -29.80 -12.45 -13.45
CA LEU A 269 -29.52 -12.78 -14.85
C LEU A 269 -28.57 -13.96 -14.98
N GLN A 270 -27.59 -14.09 -14.08
CA GLN A 270 -26.69 -15.26 -14.04
C GLN A 270 -27.46 -16.53 -13.67
N ARG A 271 -28.35 -16.48 -12.68
CA ARG A 271 -29.22 -17.61 -12.33
C ARG A 271 -30.20 -17.95 -13.45
N GLU A 272 -30.80 -16.95 -14.10
CA GLU A 272 -31.66 -17.18 -15.26
C GLU A 272 -30.87 -17.80 -16.41
N LEU A 273 -29.63 -17.35 -16.64
CA LEU A 273 -28.74 -17.94 -17.63
C LEU A 273 -28.40 -19.39 -17.28
N GLU A 274 -28.00 -19.68 -16.04
CA GLU A 274 -27.75 -21.04 -15.54
C GLU A 274 -28.98 -21.93 -15.69
N LEU A 275 -30.15 -21.47 -15.23
CA LEU A 275 -31.42 -22.19 -15.37
C LEU A 275 -31.83 -22.35 -16.83
N SER A 276 -31.49 -21.40 -17.72
CA SER A 276 -31.76 -21.52 -19.16
C SER A 276 -30.79 -22.47 -19.86
N LEU A 277 -29.55 -22.57 -19.38
CA LEU A 277 -28.56 -23.55 -19.82
C LEU A 277 -28.96 -24.95 -19.33
N GLU A 278 -29.40 -25.07 -18.07
CA GLU A 278 -29.99 -26.29 -17.50
C GLU A 278 -31.30 -26.66 -18.22
N LYS A 279 -32.18 -25.70 -18.54
CA LYS A 279 -33.40 -25.95 -19.31
C LYS A 279 -33.13 -26.20 -20.79
N LYS A 280 -32.01 -25.76 -21.37
CA LYS A 280 -31.55 -26.18 -22.71
C LYS A 280 -31.01 -27.60 -22.72
N ILE A 281 -30.71 -28.18 -21.55
CA ILE A 281 -30.77 -29.63 -21.33
C ILE A 281 -32.25 -30.02 -21.22
N ILE A 282 -33.01 -29.79 -22.29
CA ILE A 282 -34.28 -30.50 -22.46
C ILE A 282 -33.86 -31.95 -22.73
N VAL A 283 -34.14 -32.83 -21.77
CA VAL A 283 -34.20 -34.27 -22.04
C VAL A 283 -35.30 -34.48 -23.07
N THR A 284 -34.93 -34.42 -24.34
CA THR A 284 -35.75 -34.96 -25.42
C THR A 284 -35.83 -36.46 -25.19
N ASN A 285 -37.02 -37.03 -24.98
CA ASN A 285 -37.23 -38.49 -25.00
C ASN A 285 -37.09 -39.08 -26.43
N ASP A 286 -36.51 -38.31 -27.35
CA ASP A 286 -36.27 -38.67 -28.72
C ASP A 286 -34.94 -39.42 -28.78
N GLU A 287 -35.01 -40.75 -28.85
CA GLU A 287 -33.86 -41.65 -28.79
C GLU A 287 -32.83 -41.33 -29.89
N ASP A 288 -33.28 -40.84 -31.05
CA ASP A 288 -32.41 -40.46 -32.16
C ASP A 288 -31.59 -39.20 -31.86
N LEU A 289 -32.18 -38.20 -31.19
CA LEU A 289 -31.46 -37.01 -30.76
C LEU A 289 -30.47 -37.32 -29.62
N ILE A 290 -30.81 -38.24 -28.71
CA ILE A 290 -29.90 -38.70 -27.66
C ILE A 290 -28.73 -39.47 -28.27
N ALA A 291 -28.98 -40.36 -29.22
CA ALA A 291 -27.94 -41.10 -29.93
C ALA A 291 -27.01 -40.13 -30.69
N ARG A 292 -27.59 -39.15 -31.40
CA ARG A 292 -26.85 -38.14 -32.14
C ARG A 292 -26.00 -37.25 -31.23
N ASN A 293 -26.53 -36.85 -30.07
CA ASN A 293 -25.75 -36.07 -29.10
C ASN A 293 -24.59 -36.88 -28.51
N LYS A 294 -24.77 -38.18 -28.22
CA LYS A 294 -23.67 -39.04 -27.79
C LYS A 294 -22.59 -39.23 -28.86
N GLU A 295 -22.97 -39.28 -30.13
CA GLU A 295 -22.02 -39.29 -31.25
C GLU A 295 -21.26 -37.96 -31.33
N LEU A 296 -21.97 -36.84 -31.26
CA LEU A 296 -21.37 -35.51 -31.29
C LEU A 296 -20.47 -35.26 -30.09
N GLU A 297 -20.79 -35.77 -28.89
CA GLU A 297 -19.92 -35.70 -27.71
C GLU A 297 -18.63 -36.49 -27.90
N LYS A 298 -18.72 -37.70 -28.47
CA LYS A 298 -17.54 -38.50 -28.82
C LYS A 298 -16.68 -37.81 -29.87
N GLU A 299 -17.32 -37.24 -30.89
CA GLU A 299 -16.64 -36.49 -31.95
C GLU A 299 -15.98 -35.22 -31.38
N ASN A 300 -16.66 -34.49 -30.51
CA ASN A 300 -16.14 -33.28 -29.87
C ASN A 300 -14.97 -33.62 -28.91
N TYR A 301 -15.06 -34.73 -28.17
CA TYR A 301 -13.95 -35.22 -27.36
C TYR A 301 -12.74 -35.60 -28.22
N TYR A 302 -12.97 -36.30 -29.34
CA TYR A 302 -11.91 -36.65 -30.29
C TYR A 302 -11.28 -35.42 -30.94
N LEU A 303 -12.09 -34.44 -31.33
CA LEU A 303 -11.63 -33.17 -31.89
C LEU A 303 -10.85 -32.34 -30.87
N LYS A 304 -11.28 -32.30 -29.60
CA LYS A 304 -10.51 -31.65 -28.52
C LYS A 304 -9.15 -32.31 -28.32
N TYR A 305 -9.10 -33.64 -28.27
CA TYR A 305 -7.85 -34.38 -28.15
C TYR A 305 -6.91 -34.16 -29.34
N GLN A 306 -7.46 -34.13 -30.57
CA GLN A 306 -6.73 -33.76 -31.78
C GLN A 306 -6.19 -32.33 -31.69
N ASN A 307 -6.99 -31.39 -31.19
CA ASN A 307 -6.62 -29.99 -31.07
C ASN A 307 -5.50 -29.80 -30.03
N GLU A 308 -5.56 -30.48 -28.88
CA GLU A 308 -4.46 -30.49 -27.90
C GLU A 308 -3.15 -31.03 -28.50
N LYS A 309 -3.23 -32.12 -29.28
CA LYS A 309 -2.05 -32.63 -30.01
C LYS A 309 -1.50 -31.63 -31.01
N LEU A 310 -2.38 -30.94 -31.74
CA LEU A 310 -1.98 -29.92 -32.71
C LEU A 310 -1.39 -28.68 -32.02
N GLN A 311 -1.91 -28.28 -30.87
CA GLN A 311 -1.37 -27.19 -30.06
C GLN A 311 0.02 -27.52 -29.51
N LEU A 312 0.23 -28.74 -29.00
CA LEU A 312 1.56 -29.20 -28.58
C LEU A 312 2.54 -29.20 -29.76
N LYS A 313 2.11 -29.65 -30.93
CA LYS A 313 2.93 -29.65 -32.15
C LYS A 313 3.22 -28.24 -32.68
N LEU A 314 2.25 -27.32 -32.56
CA LEU A 314 2.45 -25.90 -32.88
C LEU A 314 3.48 -25.29 -31.94
N GLN A 315 3.41 -25.58 -30.64
CA GLN A 315 4.40 -25.11 -29.67
C GLN A 315 5.80 -25.67 -29.94
N GLU A 316 5.91 -26.93 -30.35
CA GLU A 316 7.18 -27.53 -30.82
C GLU A 316 7.71 -26.79 -32.05
N LEU A 317 6.86 -26.55 -33.06
CA LEU A 317 7.24 -25.84 -34.28
C LEU A 317 7.58 -24.36 -34.04
N GLU A 318 6.89 -23.68 -33.13
CA GLU A 318 7.20 -22.31 -32.71
C GLU A 318 8.54 -22.25 -31.99
N ASN A 319 8.83 -23.21 -31.12
CA ASN A 319 10.14 -23.35 -30.49
C ASN A 319 11.24 -23.62 -31.53
N GLU A 320 11.00 -24.50 -32.50
CA GLU A 320 11.92 -24.74 -33.63
C GLU A 320 12.13 -23.48 -34.49
N LEU A 321 11.06 -22.71 -34.74
CA LEU A 321 11.13 -21.44 -35.48
C LEU A 321 11.93 -20.39 -34.70
N ASN A 322 11.74 -20.32 -33.38
CA ASN A 322 12.44 -19.37 -32.51
C ASN A 322 13.94 -19.70 -32.44
N ILE A 323 14.28 -20.99 -32.37
CA ILE A 323 15.66 -21.50 -32.49
C ILE A 323 16.24 -21.14 -33.87
N ASN A 324 15.49 -21.34 -34.96
CA ASN A 324 15.94 -20.99 -36.30
C ASN A 324 16.15 -19.48 -36.49
N LYS A 325 15.31 -18.62 -35.89
CA LYS A 325 15.46 -17.16 -35.94
C LYS A 325 16.70 -16.67 -35.17
N THR A 326 17.07 -17.33 -34.07
CA THR A 326 18.31 -16.99 -33.31
C THR A 326 19.59 -17.52 -33.96
N ILE A 327 19.51 -18.38 -34.98
CA ILE A 327 20.68 -18.95 -35.70
C ILE A 327 21.15 -18.05 -36.87
N VAL A 328 20.34 -17.09 -37.32
CA VAL A 328 20.65 -16.26 -38.50
C VAL A 328 21.61 -15.10 -38.20
N GLU A 329 21.75 -14.70 -36.93
CA GLU A 329 22.58 -13.56 -36.53
C GLU A 329 23.78 -14.03 -35.67
N GLU A 330 24.98 -13.92 -36.27
CA GLU A 330 26.32 -13.87 -35.64
C GLU A 330 27.10 -15.18 -35.29
N LEU A 331 28.16 -15.46 -36.11
CA LEU A 331 29.60 -15.59 -35.75
C LEU A 331 30.35 -16.65 -36.59
N GLU A 332 31.54 -16.33 -37.10
CA GLU A 332 32.47 -17.25 -37.76
C GLU A 332 33.22 -18.13 -36.74
N ILE A 333 33.29 -19.45 -36.92
CA ILE A 333 34.24 -20.30 -36.18
C ILE A 333 35.65 -20.11 -36.76
N SER A 334 36.57 -19.62 -35.93
CA SER A 334 38.01 -19.73 -36.18
C SER A 334 38.43 -21.21 -36.04
N GLN A 335 38.99 -21.75 -37.12
CA GLN A 335 39.63 -23.07 -37.12
C GLN A 335 40.89 -23.02 -36.26
N GLU A 336 40.93 -23.72 -35.13
CA GLU A 336 42.21 -24.23 -34.62
C GLU A 336 42.09 -25.41 -33.63
N ILE A 337 43.04 -26.33 -33.82
CA ILE A 337 43.51 -27.48 -33.01
C ILE A 337 42.82 -28.84 -33.25
N PRO A 338 43.46 -29.77 -34.01
CA PRO A 338 43.12 -31.19 -33.99
C PRO A 338 43.62 -31.88 -32.69
N PRO A 339 42.85 -32.75 -32.02
CA PRO A 339 43.35 -33.56 -30.91
C PRO A 339 44.20 -34.76 -31.38
N LYS A 340 45.06 -35.25 -30.47
CA LYS A 340 46.06 -36.35 -30.62
C LYS A 340 45.59 -37.57 -31.43
N ASP A 341 46.50 -38.04 -32.29
CA ASP A 341 46.53 -39.22 -33.16
C ASP A 341 45.26 -40.09 -33.21
N PRO A 342 44.69 -40.35 -34.40
CA PRO A 342 43.53 -41.22 -34.55
C PRO A 342 43.84 -42.61 -33.98
N LYS A 343 42.90 -43.17 -33.21
CA LYS A 343 43.00 -44.55 -32.74
C LYS A 343 43.12 -45.49 -33.94
N MET A 344 44.15 -46.33 -33.99
CA MET A 344 44.29 -47.36 -35.03
C MET A 344 43.01 -48.21 -35.11
N ASN A 345 42.33 -48.16 -36.26
CA ASN A 345 41.11 -48.90 -36.60
C ASN A 345 39.87 -48.62 -35.71
N PRO A 346 39.24 -47.42 -35.83
CA PRO A 346 37.99 -47.13 -35.12
C PRO A 346 36.85 -48.04 -35.60
N LYS A 347 36.12 -48.66 -34.68
CA LYS A 347 35.01 -49.59 -35.01
C LYS A 347 33.66 -48.88 -35.09
N ASN A 348 33.47 -47.82 -34.31
CA ASN A 348 32.23 -47.03 -34.27
C ASN A 348 32.53 -45.55 -34.49
N ILE A 349 32.12 -45.00 -35.64
CA ILE A 349 32.35 -43.61 -36.00
C ILE A 349 31.02 -42.87 -35.99
N VAL A 350 30.98 -41.68 -35.40
CA VAL A 350 29.83 -40.77 -35.48
C VAL A 350 30.21 -39.45 -36.13
N VAL A 351 29.40 -39.03 -37.09
CA VAL A 351 29.50 -37.72 -37.74
C VAL A 351 28.29 -36.89 -37.30
N LEU A 352 28.57 -35.72 -36.73
CA LEU A 352 27.59 -34.81 -36.17
C LEU A 352 27.48 -33.57 -37.06
N GLY A 353 26.28 -33.24 -37.53
CA GLY A 353 26.04 -32.00 -38.28
C GLY A 353 26.23 -32.14 -39.78
N GLY A 354 26.65 -31.06 -40.45
CA GLY A 354 26.94 -31.06 -41.89
C GLY A 354 25.74 -31.12 -42.86
N LYS A 355 26.05 -31.08 -44.16
CA LYS A 355 25.13 -31.27 -45.30
C LYS A 355 25.34 -32.66 -45.93
N TRP A 356 24.95 -33.70 -45.20
CA TRP A 356 24.99 -35.09 -45.66
C TRP A 356 23.71 -35.48 -46.38
N THR A 357 23.84 -35.85 -47.66
CA THR A 357 22.75 -36.47 -48.44
C THR A 357 22.90 -37.99 -48.42
N TYR A 358 21.81 -38.70 -48.72
CA TYR A 358 21.82 -40.16 -48.79
C TYR A 358 22.91 -40.70 -49.75
N GLU A 359 23.10 -40.04 -50.90
CA GLU A 359 24.11 -40.38 -51.90
C GLU A 359 25.55 -40.25 -51.34
N LYS A 360 25.84 -39.18 -50.58
CA LYS A 360 27.14 -38.97 -49.93
C LYS A 360 27.42 -39.97 -48.80
N ILE A 361 26.38 -40.45 -48.14
CA ILE A 361 26.50 -41.44 -47.06
C ILE A 361 26.73 -42.84 -47.64
N LYS A 362 26.05 -43.17 -48.75
CA LYS A 362 26.07 -44.49 -49.38
C LYS A 362 27.42 -44.86 -49.99
N SER A 363 28.27 -43.87 -50.31
CA SER A 363 29.63 -44.08 -50.84
C SER A 363 30.66 -44.52 -49.79
N SER A 364 30.27 -44.66 -48.52
CA SER A 364 31.13 -45.13 -47.44
C SER A 364 30.98 -46.63 -47.19
N ASN A 365 32.07 -47.39 -47.32
CA ASN A 365 32.16 -48.79 -46.86
C ASN A 365 32.45 -48.92 -45.34
N LEU A 366 32.41 -47.81 -44.59
CA LEU A 366 32.69 -47.75 -43.15
C LEU A 366 31.40 -47.70 -42.32
N PRO A 367 31.38 -48.27 -41.10
CA PRO A 367 30.23 -48.21 -40.18
C PRO A 367 30.13 -46.82 -39.52
N ILE A 368 29.68 -45.83 -40.28
CA ILE A 368 29.53 -44.44 -39.83
C ILE A 368 28.07 -44.15 -39.50
N THR A 369 27.82 -43.63 -38.30
CA THR A 369 26.51 -43.10 -37.89
C THR A 369 26.46 -41.60 -38.13
N PHE A 370 25.49 -41.15 -38.92
CA PHE A 370 25.29 -39.71 -39.19
C PHE A 370 24.14 -39.17 -38.35
N ILE A 371 24.40 -38.14 -37.55
CA ILE A 371 23.40 -37.44 -36.74
C ILE A 371 23.24 -36.04 -37.32
N ARG A 372 22.00 -35.73 -37.72
CA ARG A 372 21.65 -34.41 -38.28
C ARG A 372 21.78 -33.34 -37.20
N SER A 373 22.01 -32.10 -37.63
CA SER A 373 22.25 -30.95 -36.75
C SER A 373 21.15 -30.78 -35.70
N GLU A 374 19.91 -30.98 -36.11
CA GLU A 374 18.69 -30.83 -35.30
C GLU A 374 18.58 -31.91 -34.19
N ASP A 375 19.23 -33.06 -34.37
CA ASP A 375 19.16 -34.21 -33.46
C ASP A 375 20.40 -34.36 -32.57
N ILE A 376 21.40 -33.48 -32.72
CA ILE A 376 22.65 -33.52 -31.93
C ILE A 376 22.36 -33.37 -30.44
N LEU A 377 21.49 -32.43 -30.05
CA LEU A 377 21.16 -32.20 -28.62
C LEU A 377 20.47 -33.41 -27.99
N LYS A 378 19.52 -34.03 -28.72
CA LYS A 378 18.81 -35.22 -28.26
C LYS A 378 19.76 -36.41 -28.07
N SER A 379 20.79 -36.46 -28.91
CA SER A 379 21.75 -37.57 -28.92
C SER A 379 22.98 -37.33 -28.03
N MET A 380 23.12 -36.15 -27.42
CA MET A 380 24.35 -35.69 -26.77
C MET A 380 24.86 -36.61 -25.65
N SER A 381 23.95 -37.15 -24.84
CA SER A 381 24.27 -38.10 -23.75
C SER A 381 24.88 -39.41 -24.27
N GLY A 382 24.55 -39.80 -25.49
CA GLY A 382 24.99 -41.05 -26.12
C GLY A 382 26.22 -40.93 -27.01
N ILE A 383 26.79 -39.73 -27.23
CA ILE A 383 27.90 -39.51 -28.18
C ILE A 383 29.24 -40.05 -27.63
N LYS A 384 29.42 -40.10 -26.31
CA LYS A 384 30.67 -40.58 -25.67
C LYS A 384 30.98 -42.07 -25.94
N LYS A 385 30.01 -42.84 -26.46
CA LYS A 385 30.17 -44.28 -26.73
C LYS A 385 30.88 -44.60 -28.05
N TYR A 386 31.10 -43.60 -28.91
CA TYR A 386 31.73 -43.78 -30.21
C TYR A 386 33.26 -43.67 -30.09
N ASP A 387 33.98 -44.45 -30.90
CA ASP A 387 35.44 -44.51 -30.90
C ASP A 387 36.06 -43.26 -31.56
N LEU A 388 35.37 -42.73 -32.57
CA LEU A 388 35.74 -41.53 -33.33
C LEU A 388 34.52 -40.63 -33.47
N ILE A 389 34.67 -39.38 -33.04
CA ILE A 389 33.63 -38.34 -33.13
C ILE A 389 34.14 -37.29 -34.11
N ILE A 390 33.38 -37.04 -35.18
CA ILE A 390 33.68 -36.03 -36.19
C ILE A 390 32.53 -35.01 -36.17
N PHE A 391 32.88 -33.74 -36.05
CA PHE A 391 31.94 -32.64 -36.11
C PHE A 391 32.09 -31.93 -37.46
N ASP A 392 31.02 -31.94 -38.25
CA ASP A 392 30.99 -31.35 -39.58
C ASP A 392 30.43 -29.92 -39.49
N THR A 393 31.30 -28.94 -39.73
CA THR A 393 30.99 -27.52 -39.65
C THR A 393 30.44 -26.94 -40.96
N SER A 394 30.19 -27.74 -42.00
CA SER A 394 29.71 -27.26 -43.31
C SER A 394 28.28 -26.66 -43.29
N ARG A 395 27.61 -26.71 -42.13
CA ARG A 395 26.34 -26.04 -41.84
C ARG A 395 26.57 -25.27 -40.54
N ASN A 396 26.18 -23.99 -40.48
CA ASN A 396 26.32 -23.13 -39.28
C ASN A 396 25.74 -23.84 -38.04
N SER A 397 26.61 -24.42 -37.22
CA SER A 397 26.25 -25.31 -36.10
C SER A 397 27.12 -25.04 -34.86
N HIS A 398 27.53 -23.78 -34.69
CA HIS A 398 28.49 -23.34 -33.68
C HIS A 398 28.00 -23.53 -32.24
N ILE A 399 26.69 -23.43 -32.01
CA ILE A 399 26.07 -23.73 -30.71
C ILE A 399 26.28 -25.20 -30.32
N PHE A 400 26.19 -26.12 -31.28
CA PHE A 400 26.43 -27.54 -31.03
C PHE A 400 27.91 -27.83 -30.86
N PHE A 401 28.80 -27.14 -31.58
CA PHE A 401 30.24 -27.22 -31.38
C PHE A 401 30.65 -26.85 -29.96
N ASN A 402 30.20 -25.69 -29.45
CA ASN A 402 30.52 -25.24 -28.08
C ASN A 402 29.94 -26.17 -27.00
N LYS A 403 28.70 -26.66 -27.20
CA LYS A 403 28.10 -27.67 -26.30
C LYS A 403 28.76 -29.04 -26.40
N LEU A 404 29.27 -29.42 -27.56
CA LEU A 404 30.02 -30.67 -27.72
C LEU A 404 31.38 -30.56 -27.01
N LYS A 405 32.07 -29.42 -27.14
CA LYS A 405 33.34 -29.12 -26.48
C LYS A 405 33.23 -29.18 -24.94
N SER A 406 32.11 -28.77 -24.36
CA SER A 406 31.87 -28.93 -22.92
C SER A 406 31.64 -30.39 -22.49
N VAL A 407 31.25 -31.27 -23.41
CA VAL A 407 30.93 -32.69 -23.15
C VAL A 407 32.13 -33.60 -23.46
N THR A 408 32.89 -33.30 -24.51
CA THR A 408 34.06 -34.06 -24.95
C THR A 408 35.08 -33.14 -25.63
N HIS A 409 36.36 -33.34 -25.34
CA HIS A 409 37.47 -32.59 -25.95
C HIS A 409 38.16 -33.37 -27.09
N ASN A 410 37.77 -34.62 -27.32
CA ASN A 410 38.37 -35.52 -28.31
C ASN A 410 37.42 -35.73 -29.48
N PHE A 411 37.36 -34.76 -30.39
CA PHE A 411 36.62 -34.87 -31.64
C PHE A 411 37.34 -34.14 -32.76
N TYR A 412 37.13 -34.59 -34.00
CA TYR A 412 37.75 -34.02 -35.19
C TYR A 412 36.79 -33.06 -35.90
N LEU A 413 37.33 -32.13 -36.66
CA LEU A 413 36.56 -31.16 -37.43
C LEU A 413 36.75 -31.38 -38.92
N ILE A 414 35.65 -31.32 -39.67
CA ILE A 414 35.67 -31.22 -41.13
C ILE A 414 34.85 -30.00 -41.53
N SER A 415 35.32 -29.24 -42.52
CA SER A 415 34.64 -28.04 -43.02
C SER A 415 33.70 -28.33 -44.19
N HIS A 416 33.80 -29.53 -44.78
CA HIS A 416 33.03 -29.95 -45.94
C HIS A 416 32.51 -31.37 -45.73
N SER A 417 31.22 -31.59 -45.96
CA SER A 417 30.59 -32.93 -45.95
C SER A 417 31.07 -33.78 -47.13
N SER A 418 32.25 -34.37 -46.99
CA SER A 418 32.88 -35.34 -47.90
C SER A 418 33.38 -36.57 -47.14
N ILE A 419 33.15 -37.76 -47.70
CA ILE A 419 33.69 -39.02 -47.16
C ILE A 419 35.22 -39.04 -47.22
N GLU A 420 35.83 -38.35 -48.18
CA GLU A 420 37.29 -38.25 -48.33
C GLU A 420 37.92 -37.56 -47.11
N GLU A 421 37.29 -36.51 -46.60
CA GLU A 421 37.74 -35.80 -45.39
C GLU A 421 37.68 -36.70 -44.15
N ILE A 422 36.65 -37.55 -44.04
CA ILE A 422 36.54 -38.55 -42.98
C ILE A 422 37.63 -39.62 -43.13
N GLN A 423 37.90 -40.07 -44.36
CA GLN A 423 38.92 -41.08 -44.63
C GLN A 423 40.33 -40.59 -44.29
N LYS A 424 40.66 -39.31 -44.58
CA LYS A 424 41.93 -38.69 -44.15
C LYS A 424 42.13 -38.81 -42.64
N ILE A 425 41.10 -38.50 -41.85
CA ILE A 425 41.15 -38.60 -40.39
C ILE A 425 41.36 -40.05 -39.91
N ILE A 426 40.79 -41.04 -40.61
CA ILE A 426 40.87 -42.45 -40.22
C ILE A 426 42.20 -43.10 -40.63
N GLN A 427 42.76 -42.70 -41.78
CA GLN A 427 43.96 -43.30 -42.36
C GLN A 427 45.26 -42.61 -41.94
N GLY A 428 45.18 -41.39 -41.38
CA GLY A 428 46.33 -40.57 -41.00
C GLY A 428 46.70 -39.59 -42.10
#